data_AF-A0A504UYH3-F1
#
_entry.id   AF-A0A504UYH3-F1
#
_cell.length_a   1.000
_cell.length_b   1.000
_cell.length_c   1.000
_cell.angle_alpha   90.00
_cell.angle_beta   90.00
_cell.angle_gamma   90.00
#
_symmetry.space_group_name_H-M   'P 1'
#
loop_
_entity.id
_entity.type
_entity.pdbx_description
1 polymer ?
#
loop_
_entity_poly.entity_id
_entity_poly.type
_entity_poly.pdbx_seq_one_letter_code
_entity_poly.pdbx_strand_id
1 'polypeptide(L)'
;MHKARFASLLAASVALVASPALADGFFSGNWYVTLGGAGISAPTFEGSKNRKLFFQPIISVGRGGAPRFSSRNDNPSFAIYDTDVLRAGVVGKFVPGRDAGTDDALKGLSEVKWGGELGGFADLYITDYLRARAELRQGIRAHDGLVADIAVDAFTDIAPGLRVSAGPRMTYATSGYTQAYYGVNAAESAASGLSQYDPDGGITSYGAGGAITWDATDKLSMSAFTEYKHLAGPAGDSSLVREEGTRNQLMFGVSASYKFGVSFD
;
A
#
# COMPACT_ATOMS: atom_id res chain seq x y z
N MET A 1 -41.73 46.45 49.74
CA MET A 1 -42.00 47.36 48.60
C MET A 1 -40.82 47.29 47.62
N HIS A 2 -41.04 46.64 46.47
CA HIS A 2 -40.51 46.97 45.14
C HIS A 2 -39.13 47.64 44.97
N LYS A 3 -38.14 46.93 44.40
CA LYS A 3 -37.87 46.88 42.94
C LYS A 3 -36.60 46.07 42.62
N ALA A 4 -36.72 45.23 41.60
CA ALA A 4 -35.69 44.43 40.97
C ALA A 4 -34.66 45.28 40.22
N ARG A 5 -33.43 44.76 40.09
CA ARG A 5 -32.53 45.10 38.97
C ARG A 5 -31.85 43.83 38.46
N PHE A 6 -32.02 43.65 37.16
CA PHE A 6 -31.54 42.56 36.30
C PHE A 6 -30.02 42.42 36.33
N ALA A 7 -29.53 41.19 36.47
CA ALA A 7 -28.20 40.79 36.03
C ALA A 7 -28.35 40.03 34.71
N SER A 8 -27.99 40.67 33.61
CA SER A 8 -28.02 40.08 32.28
C SER A 8 -26.79 39.18 32.08
N LEU A 9 -27.01 37.88 31.96
CA LEU A 9 -26.05 36.89 31.45
C LEU A 9 -25.84 37.13 29.95
N LEU A 10 -24.59 37.40 29.54
CA LEU A 10 -24.21 37.41 28.14
C LEU A 10 -23.89 35.96 27.73
N ALA A 11 -24.88 35.24 27.21
CA ALA A 11 -24.68 33.98 26.52
C ALA A 11 -24.23 34.30 25.08
N ALA A 12 -22.97 34.04 24.76
CA ALA A 12 -22.48 34.08 23.39
C ALA A 12 -22.94 32.82 22.66
N SER A 13 -24.04 32.92 21.93
CA SER A 13 -24.53 31.88 21.03
C SER A 13 -23.59 31.78 19.82
N VAL A 14 -22.75 30.75 19.75
CA VAL A 14 -22.11 30.36 18.49
C VAL A 14 -23.19 29.71 17.63
N ALA A 15 -23.80 30.49 16.73
CA ALA A 15 -24.64 29.94 15.69
C ALA A 15 -23.72 29.20 14.69
N LEU A 16 -23.67 27.87 14.78
CA LEU A 16 -23.25 27.04 13.66
C LEU A 16 -24.25 27.28 12.52
N VAL A 17 -23.88 28.12 11.57
CA VAL A 17 -24.55 28.13 10.27
C VAL A 17 -24.12 26.85 9.56
N ALA A 18 -24.90 25.78 9.78
CA ALA A 18 -24.82 24.58 8.96
C ALA A 18 -25.12 24.99 7.51
N SER A 19 -24.08 25.07 6.69
CA SER A 19 -24.25 25.30 5.26
C SER A 19 -24.98 24.10 4.66
N PRO A 20 -26.03 24.29 3.85
CA PRO A 20 -26.77 23.20 3.22
C PRO A 20 -25.93 22.38 2.22
N ALA A 21 -24.70 22.81 1.92
CA ALA A 21 -23.73 22.06 1.10
C ALA A 21 -23.20 20.77 1.77
N LEU A 22 -23.40 20.59 3.08
CA LEU A 22 -23.06 19.34 3.79
C LEU A 22 -24.23 18.34 3.87
N ALA A 23 -25.37 18.65 3.23
CA ALA A 23 -26.54 17.77 3.21
C ALA A 23 -26.52 16.72 2.09
N ASP A 24 -25.59 16.81 1.13
CA ASP A 24 -25.28 15.68 0.27
C ASP A 24 -24.55 14.64 1.10
N GLY A 25 -25.32 13.64 1.57
CA GLY A 25 -24.82 12.59 2.42
C GLY A 25 -23.56 11.94 1.84
N PHE A 26 -22.65 11.50 2.72
CA PHE A 26 -21.47 10.73 2.31
C PHE A 26 -21.82 9.55 1.39
N PHE A 27 -23.06 9.04 1.43
CA PHE A 27 -23.55 7.94 0.62
C PHE A 27 -24.31 8.32 -0.67
N SER A 28 -24.72 9.58 -0.89
CA SER A 28 -25.49 9.95 -2.10
C SER A 28 -24.64 9.90 -3.37
N GLY A 29 -25.22 9.58 -4.54
CA GLY A 29 -24.53 9.68 -5.85
C GLY A 29 -24.08 8.36 -6.49
N ASN A 30 -23.32 8.45 -7.58
CA ASN A 30 -22.89 7.29 -8.39
C ASN A 30 -21.65 6.61 -7.80
N TRP A 31 -21.85 5.40 -7.28
CA TRP A 31 -20.77 4.56 -6.78
C TRP A 31 -20.45 3.45 -7.76
N TYR A 32 -19.25 2.92 -7.64
CA TYR A 32 -18.89 1.66 -8.26
C TYR A 32 -18.17 0.75 -7.29
N VAL A 33 -18.38 -0.55 -7.48
CA VAL A 33 -17.67 -1.62 -6.79
C VAL A 33 -16.95 -2.43 -7.83
N THR A 34 -15.66 -2.65 -7.65
CA THR A 34 -14.87 -3.53 -8.49
C THR A 34 -14.49 -4.75 -7.67
N LEU A 35 -14.84 -5.94 -8.18
CA LEU A 35 -14.48 -7.21 -7.58
C LEU A 35 -13.61 -7.99 -8.56
N GLY A 36 -12.60 -8.68 -8.05
CA GLY A 36 -11.71 -9.47 -8.87
C GLY A 36 -10.76 -10.31 -8.06
N GLY A 37 -9.78 -10.85 -8.74
CA GLY A 37 -8.74 -11.64 -8.12
C GLY A 37 -7.47 -11.65 -8.94
N ALA A 38 -6.39 -12.02 -8.28
CA ALA A 38 -5.08 -12.15 -8.88
C ALA A 38 -4.43 -13.47 -8.48
N GLY A 39 -3.86 -14.16 -9.47
CA GLY A 39 -2.90 -15.24 -9.24
C GLY A 39 -1.49 -14.67 -9.33
N ILE A 40 -0.69 -14.87 -8.28
CA ILE A 40 0.63 -14.24 -8.17
C ILE A 40 1.66 -15.29 -7.80
N SER A 41 2.72 -15.44 -8.60
CA SER A 41 3.92 -16.16 -8.19
C SER A 41 4.91 -15.16 -7.60
N ALA A 42 5.21 -15.30 -6.32
CA ALA A 42 6.13 -14.43 -5.61
C ALA A 42 6.96 -15.22 -4.59
N PRO A 43 8.04 -14.63 -4.07
CA PRO A 43 8.74 -15.15 -2.91
C PRO A 43 7.78 -15.39 -1.74
N THR A 44 8.02 -16.44 -0.95
CA THR A 44 7.13 -16.85 0.14
C THR A 44 6.94 -15.75 1.19
N PHE A 45 8.00 -14.99 1.43
CA PHE A 45 8.06 -13.72 2.14
C PHE A 45 9.18 -12.88 1.50
N GLU A 46 9.26 -11.58 1.79
CA GLU A 46 10.32 -10.72 1.26
C GLU A 46 11.70 -11.17 1.76
N GLY A 47 12.55 -11.63 0.84
CA GLY A 47 13.87 -12.17 1.14
C GLY A 47 13.97 -13.68 0.96
N SER A 48 12.86 -14.40 0.82
CA SER A 48 12.89 -15.84 0.58
C SER A 48 13.45 -16.16 -0.82
N LYS A 49 14.23 -17.25 -0.91
CA LYS A 49 14.60 -17.90 -2.17
C LYS A 49 13.50 -18.82 -2.69
N ASN A 50 12.58 -19.22 -1.82
CA ASN A 50 11.44 -20.06 -2.16
C ASN A 50 10.29 -19.21 -2.71
N ARG A 51 9.47 -19.83 -3.57
CA ARG A 51 8.34 -19.16 -4.22
C ARG A 51 7.07 -19.92 -3.92
N LYS A 52 5.96 -19.20 -3.82
CA LYS A 52 4.62 -19.79 -3.79
C LYS A 52 3.66 -19.03 -4.70
N LEU A 53 2.56 -19.72 -5.03
CA LEU A 53 1.45 -19.12 -5.74
C LEU A 53 0.44 -18.61 -4.71
N PHE A 54 0.07 -17.35 -4.84
CA PHE A 54 -0.89 -16.68 -3.97
C PHE A 54 -2.13 -16.28 -4.77
N PHE A 55 -3.27 -16.33 -4.09
CA PHE A 55 -4.47 -15.66 -4.54
C PHE A 55 -4.64 -14.35 -3.76
N GLN A 56 -4.79 -13.23 -4.46
CA GLN A 56 -5.08 -11.93 -3.86
C GLN A 56 -6.44 -11.43 -4.36
N PRO A 57 -7.44 -11.25 -3.49
CA PRO A 57 -8.71 -10.64 -3.89
C PRO A 57 -8.50 -9.17 -4.26
N ILE A 58 -9.27 -8.70 -5.24
CA ILE A 58 -9.32 -7.30 -5.64
C ILE A 58 -10.70 -6.79 -5.22
N ILE A 59 -10.72 -5.83 -4.31
CA ILE A 59 -11.94 -5.14 -3.88
C ILE A 59 -11.63 -3.65 -3.92
N SER A 60 -12.36 -2.91 -4.75
CA SER A 60 -12.25 -1.45 -4.81
C SER A 60 -13.63 -0.84 -4.80
N VAL A 61 -13.81 0.20 -3.99
CA VAL A 61 -15.04 0.99 -3.94
C VAL A 61 -14.66 2.43 -4.24
N GLY A 62 -15.41 3.09 -5.12
CA GLY A 62 -15.14 4.49 -5.48
C GLY A 62 -16.42 5.25 -5.77
N ARG A 63 -16.35 6.57 -5.55
CA ARG A 63 -17.39 7.55 -5.85
C ARG A 63 -16.78 8.60 -6.80
N GLY A 64 -17.44 8.90 -7.92
CA GLY A 64 -16.93 9.83 -8.93
C GLY A 64 -16.03 9.16 -10.00
N GLY A 65 -14.98 9.88 -10.43
CA GLY A 65 -14.03 9.43 -11.46
C GLY A 65 -12.89 8.57 -10.88
N ALA A 66 -12.47 7.54 -11.61
CA ALA A 66 -11.28 6.77 -11.27
C ALA A 66 -10.01 7.64 -11.44
N PRO A 67 -8.93 7.40 -10.67
CA PRO A 67 -7.66 8.08 -10.92
C PRO A 67 -7.20 7.90 -12.37
N ARG A 68 -6.50 8.91 -12.92
CA ARG A 68 -5.93 8.84 -14.28
C ARG A 68 -5.08 7.58 -14.47
N PHE A 69 -4.35 7.19 -13.42
CA PHE A 69 -3.60 5.94 -13.38
C PHE A 69 -3.55 5.35 -11.95
N SER A 70 -3.67 4.03 -11.85
CA SER A 70 -3.45 3.25 -10.64
C SER A 70 -2.48 2.10 -10.97
N SER A 71 -1.51 1.86 -10.09
CA SER A 71 -0.57 0.74 -10.20
C SER A 71 -1.01 -0.39 -9.27
N ARG A 72 -0.68 -1.64 -9.62
CA ARG A 72 -0.87 -2.80 -8.73
C ARG A 72 -0.23 -2.59 -7.35
N ASN A 73 0.82 -1.79 -7.30
CA ASN A 73 1.59 -1.53 -6.10
C ASN A 73 1.01 -0.44 -5.21
N ASP A 74 0.04 0.32 -5.71
CA ASP A 74 -0.59 1.36 -4.93
C ASP A 74 -1.39 0.69 -3.81
N ASN A 75 -1.09 1.05 -2.57
CA ASN A 75 -1.86 0.55 -1.45
C ASN A 75 -3.28 1.16 -1.46
N PRO A 76 -4.28 0.47 -0.88
CA PRO A 76 -5.62 1.03 -0.69
C PRO A 76 -5.55 2.45 -0.13
N SER A 77 -6.09 3.40 -0.87
CA SER A 77 -5.93 4.83 -0.58
C SER A 77 -7.20 5.61 -0.88
N PHE A 78 -7.39 6.70 -0.15
CA PHE A 78 -8.52 7.60 -0.29
C PHE A 78 -8.00 9.04 -0.42
N ALA A 79 -8.21 9.62 -1.60
CA ALA A 79 -7.80 11.00 -1.88
C ALA A 79 -8.75 11.97 -1.16
N ILE A 80 -8.17 12.87 -0.37
CA ILE A 80 -8.88 13.98 0.28
C ILE A 80 -8.72 15.26 -0.57
N TYR A 81 -7.60 15.36 -1.26
CA TYR A 81 -7.31 16.40 -2.25
C TYR A 81 -7.11 15.74 -3.61
N ASP A 82 -7.84 16.20 -4.63
CA ASP A 82 -7.79 15.63 -5.99
C ASP A 82 -7.90 16.77 -7.02
N THR A 83 -6.86 16.92 -7.84
CA THR A 83 -6.76 17.88 -8.96
C THR A 83 -6.12 17.17 -10.15
N ASP A 84 -6.09 17.83 -11.31
CA ASP A 84 -5.49 17.27 -12.52
C ASP A 84 -3.99 16.94 -12.40
N VAL A 85 -3.28 17.56 -11.46
CA VAL A 85 -1.82 17.45 -11.29
C VAL A 85 -1.44 16.76 -9.99
N LEU A 86 -2.18 16.99 -8.90
CA LEU A 86 -1.84 16.51 -7.58
C LEU A 86 -3.03 15.78 -6.95
N ARG A 87 -2.76 14.60 -6.39
CA ARG A 87 -3.69 13.88 -5.51
C ARG A 87 -3.00 13.61 -4.19
N ALA A 88 -3.68 13.80 -3.08
CA ALA A 88 -3.13 13.51 -1.76
C ALA A 88 -4.23 13.05 -0.80
N GLY A 89 -3.87 12.21 0.16
CA GLY A 89 -4.83 11.71 1.12
C GLY A 89 -4.26 10.63 2.02
N VAL A 90 -5.14 9.76 2.50
CA VAL A 90 -4.78 8.67 3.41
C VAL A 90 -4.54 7.38 2.66
N VAL A 91 -3.62 6.56 3.16
CA VAL A 91 -3.28 5.25 2.60
C VAL A 91 -3.12 4.24 3.72
N GLY A 92 -3.55 3.01 3.46
CA GLY A 92 -3.42 1.90 4.39
C GLY A 92 -3.00 0.62 3.69
N LYS A 93 -2.27 -0.23 4.41
CA LYS A 93 -1.79 -1.53 3.92
C LYS A 93 -2.09 -2.60 4.95
N PHE A 94 -2.65 -3.73 4.50
CA PHE A 94 -2.73 -4.92 5.33
C PHE A 94 -1.38 -5.65 5.29
N VAL A 95 -0.88 -6.02 6.48
CA VAL A 95 0.40 -6.70 6.62
C VAL A 95 0.14 -8.13 7.12
N PRO A 96 0.29 -9.15 6.26
CA PRO A 96 0.14 -10.53 6.69
C PRO A 96 1.23 -10.90 7.69
N GLY A 97 0.91 -11.78 8.63
CA GLY A 97 1.91 -12.34 9.54
C GLY A 97 2.85 -13.31 8.82
N ARG A 98 4.00 -13.59 9.43
CA ARG A 98 4.94 -14.65 9.02
C ARG A 98 5.56 -15.31 10.25
N ASP A 99 5.75 -16.61 10.15
CA ASP A 99 6.24 -17.48 11.23
C ASP A 99 7.00 -18.68 10.65
N ALA A 100 7.43 -19.60 11.51
CA ALA A 100 8.13 -20.83 11.13
C ALA A 100 7.31 -21.78 10.22
N GLY A 101 5.97 -21.61 10.15
CA GLY A 101 5.10 -22.35 9.23
C GLY A 101 4.99 -21.69 7.86
N THR A 102 5.43 -20.43 7.74
CA THR A 102 5.36 -19.66 6.51
C THR A 102 6.45 -20.08 5.52
N ASP A 103 7.68 -20.29 6.00
CA ASP A 103 8.84 -20.75 5.23
C ASP A 103 9.85 -21.42 6.18
N ASP A 104 10.57 -22.44 5.69
CA ASP A 104 11.60 -23.14 6.48
C ASP A 104 12.71 -22.19 6.94
N ALA A 105 13.02 -21.15 6.16
CA ALA A 105 14.01 -20.13 6.52
C ALA A 105 13.65 -19.32 7.78
N LEU A 106 12.41 -19.40 8.26
CA LEU A 106 11.93 -18.68 9.45
C LEU A 106 11.93 -19.57 10.71
N LYS A 107 12.32 -20.84 10.62
CA LYS A 107 12.40 -21.73 11.78
C LYS A 107 13.45 -21.23 12.77
N GLY A 108 13.03 -21.07 14.03
CA GLY A 108 13.88 -20.54 15.10
C GLY A 108 13.92 -19.01 15.20
N LEU A 109 13.22 -18.30 14.31
CA LEU A 109 13.04 -16.84 14.38
C LEU A 109 11.70 -16.48 15.05
N SER A 110 11.63 -15.28 15.61
CA SER A 110 10.40 -14.75 16.17
C SER A 110 9.34 -14.54 15.09
N GLU A 111 8.08 -14.79 15.45
CA GLU A 111 6.96 -14.50 14.56
C GLU A 111 6.80 -12.99 14.35
N VAL A 112 6.43 -12.62 13.13
CA VAL A 112 5.86 -11.31 12.86
C VAL A 112 4.36 -11.46 12.80
N LYS A 113 3.66 -10.78 13.70
CA LYS A 113 2.19 -10.83 13.76
C LYS A 113 1.58 -10.14 12.56
N TRP A 114 0.37 -10.56 12.20
CA TRP A 114 -0.44 -9.76 11.27
C TRP A 114 -0.68 -8.37 11.86
N GLY A 115 -0.82 -7.39 10.98
CA GLY A 115 -1.09 -6.01 11.37
C GLY A 115 -1.51 -5.16 10.19
N GLY A 116 -1.24 -3.87 10.29
CA GLY A 116 -1.44 -2.94 9.19
C GLY A 116 -0.44 -1.80 9.24
N GLU A 117 -0.37 -1.06 8.14
CA GLU A 117 0.31 0.22 8.08
C GLU A 117 -0.73 1.28 7.73
N LEU A 118 -0.62 2.49 8.30
CA LEU A 118 -1.49 3.62 8.01
C LEU A 118 -0.67 4.89 7.85
N GLY A 119 -1.04 5.74 6.89
CA GLY A 119 -0.41 7.05 6.75
C GLY A 119 -0.94 7.85 5.58
N GLY A 120 -0.06 8.58 4.91
CA GLY A 120 -0.40 9.50 3.83
C GLY A 120 0.23 9.12 2.49
N PHE A 121 -0.42 9.52 1.41
CA PHE A 121 0.14 9.42 0.06
C PHE A 121 0.03 10.73 -0.70
N ALA A 122 0.86 10.88 -1.72
CA ALA A 122 0.75 11.90 -2.74
C ALA A 122 1.08 11.32 -4.12
N ASP A 123 0.22 11.59 -5.11
CA ASP A 123 0.48 11.39 -6.54
C ASP A 123 0.73 12.75 -7.20
N LEU A 124 1.81 12.86 -7.97
CA LEU A 124 2.10 13.99 -8.84
C LEU A 124 2.12 13.53 -10.30
N TYR A 125 1.21 14.05 -11.11
CA TYR A 125 1.20 13.85 -12.56
C TYR A 125 2.09 14.88 -13.21
N ILE A 126 3.34 14.48 -13.50
CA ILE A 126 4.36 15.34 -14.10
C ILE A 126 3.98 15.63 -15.56
N THR A 127 3.44 14.63 -16.25
CA THR A 127 2.88 14.74 -17.60
C THR A 127 1.64 13.85 -17.70
N ASP A 128 0.99 13.83 -18.86
CA ASP A 128 -0.17 12.96 -19.11
C ASP A 128 0.16 11.46 -19.06
N TYR A 129 1.45 11.09 -19.16
CA TYR A 129 1.93 9.71 -19.19
C TYR A 129 2.94 9.39 -18.08
N LEU A 130 3.19 10.30 -17.14
CA LEU A 130 4.19 10.11 -16.08
C LEU A 130 3.64 10.54 -14.71
N ARG A 131 3.63 9.59 -13.77
CA ARG A 131 3.19 9.79 -12.39
C ARG A 131 4.33 9.50 -11.42
N ALA A 132 4.61 10.41 -10.50
CA ALA A 132 5.40 10.12 -9.31
C ALA A 132 4.45 9.90 -8.13
N ARG A 133 4.68 8.85 -7.34
CA ARG A 133 3.92 8.54 -6.14
C ARG A 133 4.86 8.41 -4.94
N ALA A 134 4.46 8.99 -3.83
CA ALA A 134 5.10 8.79 -2.54
C ALA A 134 4.06 8.36 -1.50
N GLU A 135 4.41 7.38 -0.68
CA GLU A 135 3.62 6.92 0.46
C GLU A 135 4.51 6.93 1.70
N LEU A 136 3.98 7.37 2.84
CA LEU A 136 4.62 7.27 4.14
C LEU A 136 3.63 6.68 5.13
N ARG A 137 3.97 5.53 5.74
CA ARG A 137 3.05 4.74 6.56
C ARG A 137 3.71 4.30 7.86
N GLN A 138 2.96 4.37 8.95
CA GLN A 138 3.35 3.90 10.28
C GLN A 138 2.84 2.48 10.49
N GLY A 139 3.71 1.59 10.98
CA GLY A 139 3.36 0.23 11.37
C GLY A 139 2.46 0.18 12.59
N ILE A 140 1.51 -0.75 12.57
CA ILE A 140 0.60 -1.08 13.65
C ILE A 140 0.62 -2.60 13.81
N ARG A 141 1.01 -3.06 15.01
CA ARG A 141 1.02 -4.47 15.45
C ARG A 141 2.05 -5.40 14.79
N ALA A 142 2.24 -5.32 13.47
CA ALA A 142 3.25 -6.13 12.78
C ALA A 142 4.68 -5.63 13.05
N HIS A 143 4.83 -4.32 13.13
CA HIS A 143 6.05 -3.61 13.50
C HIS A 143 5.66 -2.21 14.01
N ASP A 144 6.59 -1.47 14.58
CA ASP A 144 6.41 -0.10 15.09
C ASP A 144 7.20 0.96 14.27
N GLY A 145 7.86 0.54 13.19
CA GLY A 145 8.59 1.43 12.27
C GLY A 145 7.73 2.18 11.24
N LEU A 146 8.35 3.19 10.63
CA LEU A 146 7.85 3.90 9.46
C LEU A 146 8.36 3.24 8.18
N VAL A 147 7.51 3.18 7.15
CA VAL A 147 7.83 2.71 5.80
C VAL A 147 7.49 3.81 4.80
N ALA A 148 8.46 4.14 3.94
CA ALA A 148 8.28 5.08 2.85
C ALA A 148 8.48 4.36 1.52
N ASP A 149 7.50 4.45 0.62
CA ASP A 149 7.61 3.95 -0.75
C ASP A 149 7.58 5.12 -1.73
N ILE A 150 8.50 5.08 -2.70
CA ILE A 150 8.59 6.06 -3.78
C ILE A 150 8.54 5.31 -5.10
N ALA A 151 7.69 5.75 -6.01
CA ALA A 151 7.55 5.18 -7.35
C ALA A 151 7.46 6.29 -8.40
N VAL A 152 7.99 6.01 -9.59
CA VAL A 152 7.77 6.83 -10.78
C VAL A 152 7.31 5.91 -11.89
N ASP A 153 6.06 6.05 -12.34
CA ASP A 153 5.45 5.18 -13.33
C ASP A 153 5.21 5.96 -14.62
N ALA A 154 5.75 5.47 -15.73
CA ALA A 154 5.33 5.85 -17.06
C ALA A 154 4.18 4.94 -17.50
N PHE A 155 3.13 5.48 -18.09
CA PHE A 155 1.97 4.73 -18.56
C PHE A 155 1.41 5.32 -19.86
N THR A 156 0.96 4.47 -20.78
CA THR A 156 0.41 4.94 -22.07
C THR A 156 -0.57 3.93 -22.65
N ASP A 157 -1.54 4.44 -23.40
CA ASP A 157 -2.50 3.64 -24.15
C ASP A 157 -1.91 3.34 -25.53
N ILE A 158 -1.57 2.07 -25.78
CA ILE A 158 -0.94 1.64 -27.03
C ILE A 158 -1.96 1.17 -28.08
N ALA A 159 -3.18 0.88 -27.65
CA ALA A 159 -4.34 0.58 -28.49
C ALA A 159 -5.63 0.86 -27.68
N PRO A 160 -6.81 0.93 -28.33
CA PRO A 160 -8.07 1.08 -27.61
C PRO A 160 -8.25 0.00 -26.52
N GLY A 161 -8.40 0.44 -25.27
CA GLY A 161 -8.55 -0.44 -24.10
C GLY A 161 -7.28 -1.17 -23.67
N LEU A 162 -6.11 -0.91 -24.28
CA LEU A 162 -4.85 -1.57 -23.95
C LEU A 162 -3.82 -0.54 -23.45
N ARG A 163 -3.55 -0.61 -22.15
CA ARG A 163 -2.60 0.24 -21.44
C ARG A 163 -1.35 -0.53 -21.04
N VAL A 164 -0.19 0.09 -21.21
CA VAL A 164 1.07 -0.41 -20.65
C VAL A 164 1.61 0.57 -19.62
N SER A 165 2.26 0.05 -18.59
CA SER A 165 2.97 0.86 -17.61
C SER A 165 4.27 0.22 -17.17
N ALA A 166 5.24 1.04 -16.82
CA ALA A 166 6.51 0.60 -16.23
C ALA A 166 7.14 1.73 -15.41
N GLY A 167 7.87 1.37 -14.36
CA GLY A 167 8.45 2.38 -13.48
C GLY A 167 9.40 1.86 -12.42
N PRO A 168 10.47 2.62 -12.08
CA PRO A 168 11.28 2.34 -10.91
C PRO A 168 10.51 2.59 -9.61
N ARG A 169 10.95 1.92 -8.55
CA ARG A 169 10.43 2.07 -7.18
C ARG A 169 11.49 1.78 -6.14
N MET A 170 11.33 2.37 -4.97
CA MET A 170 12.25 2.23 -3.84
C MET A 170 11.47 2.24 -2.52
N THR A 171 11.94 1.46 -1.56
CA THR A 171 11.41 1.41 -0.20
C THR A 171 12.50 1.81 0.79
N TYR A 172 12.16 2.70 1.71
CA TYR A 172 12.92 3.03 2.91
C TYR A 172 12.12 2.62 4.14
N ALA A 173 12.79 2.13 5.17
CA ALA A 173 12.12 1.82 6.44
C ALA A 173 13.01 2.15 7.65
N THR A 174 12.39 2.48 8.78
CA THR A 174 13.11 2.71 10.05
C THR A 174 13.44 1.40 10.76
N SER A 175 14.29 1.47 11.80
CA SER A 175 14.75 0.31 12.57
C SER A 175 13.61 -0.53 13.14
N GLY A 176 12.49 0.07 13.56
CA GLY A 176 11.33 -0.69 14.03
C GLY A 176 10.76 -1.67 13.00
N TYR A 177 10.85 -1.34 11.71
CA TYR A 177 10.51 -2.27 10.63
C TYR A 177 11.66 -3.26 10.37
N THR A 178 12.88 -2.77 10.19
CA THR A 178 13.99 -3.64 9.78
C THR A 178 14.35 -4.66 10.86
N GLN A 179 14.26 -4.32 12.14
CA GLN A 179 14.45 -5.28 13.23
C GLN A 179 13.38 -6.38 13.22
N ALA A 180 12.11 -6.03 13.04
CA ALA A 180 11.02 -7.00 12.99
C ALA A 180 11.13 -7.98 11.81
N TYR A 181 11.62 -7.51 10.65
CA TYR A 181 11.65 -8.32 9.44
C TYR A 181 13.00 -8.99 9.15
N TYR A 182 14.09 -8.40 9.61
CA TYR A 182 15.44 -8.76 9.19
C TYR A 182 16.43 -8.94 10.35
N GLY A 183 16.06 -8.57 11.57
CA GLY A 183 16.89 -8.79 12.76
C GLY A 183 17.00 -10.26 13.16
N VAL A 184 18.15 -10.62 13.73
CA VAL A 184 18.42 -11.94 14.31
C VAL A 184 19.17 -11.73 15.62
N ASN A 185 18.48 -11.97 16.74
CA ASN A 185 19.08 -11.84 18.06
C ASN A 185 19.88 -13.10 18.46
N ALA A 186 20.53 -13.08 19.63
CA ALA A 186 21.37 -14.20 20.09
C ALA A 186 20.62 -15.52 20.28
N ALA A 187 19.37 -15.48 20.78
CA ALA A 187 18.56 -16.69 20.98
C ALA A 187 18.11 -17.27 19.63
N GLU A 188 17.71 -16.40 18.70
CA GLU A 188 17.32 -16.77 17.34
C GLU A 188 18.49 -17.32 16.54
N SER A 189 19.68 -16.73 16.66
CA SER A 189 20.91 -17.23 16.05
C SER A 189 21.23 -18.65 16.54
N ALA A 190 21.12 -18.91 17.84
CA ALA A 190 21.32 -20.24 18.41
C ALA A 190 20.25 -21.26 17.96
N ALA A 191 19.01 -20.82 17.75
CA ALA A 191 17.89 -21.69 17.36
C ALA A 191 17.81 -21.98 15.86
N SER A 192 18.19 -21.02 15.01
CA SER A 192 18.11 -21.09 13.55
C SER A 192 19.43 -21.45 12.88
N GLY A 193 20.56 -21.17 13.54
CA GLY A 193 21.90 -21.27 12.95
C GLY A 193 22.33 -20.04 12.15
N LEU A 194 21.47 -19.02 12.00
CA LEU A 194 21.81 -17.77 11.32
C LEU A 194 22.79 -16.93 12.14
N SER A 195 23.65 -16.16 11.47
CA SER A 195 24.47 -15.15 12.16
C SER A 195 23.58 -14.09 12.83
N GLN A 196 23.99 -13.61 14.03
CA GLN A 196 23.32 -12.47 14.67
C GLN A 196 23.40 -11.23 13.78
N TYR A 197 22.34 -10.45 13.78
CA TYR A 197 22.23 -9.24 12.97
C TYR A 197 21.26 -8.24 13.61
N ASP A 198 21.73 -7.01 13.81
CA ASP A 198 20.94 -5.90 14.36
C ASP A 198 20.86 -4.76 13.33
N PRO A 199 19.79 -4.73 12.51
CA PRO A 199 19.66 -3.72 11.46
C PRO A 199 19.18 -2.37 11.98
N ASP A 200 19.82 -1.32 11.48
CA ASP A 200 19.30 0.05 11.53
C ASP A 200 18.21 0.29 10.46
N GLY A 201 17.67 1.51 10.45
CA GLY A 201 16.83 1.99 9.35
C GLY A 201 17.63 2.33 8.09
N GLY A 202 17.00 2.25 6.92
CA GLY A 202 17.65 2.52 5.65
C GLY A 202 16.79 2.19 4.44
N ILE A 203 17.39 2.33 3.26
CA ILE A 203 16.80 1.82 2.02
C ILE A 203 16.80 0.28 2.12
N THR A 204 15.62 -0.32 2.13
CA THR A 204 15.46 -1.78 2.22
C THR A 204 15.39 -2.41 0.84
N SER A 205 14.90 -1.67 -0.16
CA SER A 205 14.86 -2.20 -1.52
C SER A 205 14.77 -1.12 -2.58
N TYR A 206 15.18 -1.47 -3.79
CA TYR A 206 14.90 -0.74 -5.01
C TYR A 206 14.60 -1.71 -6.14
N GLY A 207 13.94 -1.25 -7.18
CA GLY A 207 13.52 -2.12 -8.26
C GLY A 207 12.70 -1.42 -9.31
N ALA A 208 12.03 -2.22 -10.13
CA ALA A 208 11.10 -1.73 -11.14
C ALA A 208 10.01 -2.76 -11.38
N GLY A 209 8.84 -2.28 -11.80
CA GLY A 209 7.75 -3.14 -12.22
C GLY A 209 7.12 -2.63 -13.50
N GLY A 210 6.31 -3.49 -14.11
CA GLY A 210 5.52 -3.14 -15.27
C GLY A 210 4.27 -3.98 -15.37
N ALA A 211 3.28 -3.45 -16.10
CA ALA A 211 2.01 -4.10 -16.31
C ALA A 211 1.50 -3.83 -17.72
N ILE A 212 0.73 -4.80 -18.23
CA ILE A 212 -0.14 -4.64 -19.39
C ILE A 212 -1.56 -4.85 -18.88
N THR A 213 -2.41 -3.86 -19.07
CA THR A 213 -3.81 -3.86 -18.66
C THR A 213 -4.68 -3.78 -19.91
N TRP A 214 -5.62 -4.72 -20.03
CA TRP A 214 -6.57 -4.79 -21.11
C TRP A 214 -7.99 -4.68 -20.56
N ASP A 215 -8.65 -3.57 -20.87
CA ASP A 215 -10.07 -3.37 -20.64
C ASP A 215 -10.84 -4.07 -21.77
N ALA A 216 -11.10 -5.36 -21.57
CA ALA A 216 -11.80 -6.21 -22.52
C ALA A 216 -13.24 -5.71 -22.79
N THR A 217 -13.85 -5.06 -21.80
CA THR A 217 -15.11 -4.31 -21.93
C THR A 217 -15.09 -3.13 -20.95
N ASP A 218 -16.09 -2.24 -21.00
CA ASP A 218 -16.25 -1.14 -20.03
C ASP A 218 -16.33 -1.59 -18.55
N LYS A 219 -16.56 -2.89 -18.31
CA LYS A 219 -16.71 -3.47 -16.96
C LYS A 219 -15.64 -4.50 -16.64
N LEU A 220 -15.04 -5.15 -17.63
CA LEU A 220 -14.08 -6.23 -17.43
C LEU A 220 -12.68 -5.75 -17.77
N SER A 221 -11.80 -5.76 -16.77
CA SER A 221 -10.38 -5.46 -16.93
C SER A 221 -9.54 -6.67 -16.58
N MET A 222 -8.54 -6.94 -17.40
CA MET A 222 -7.55 -8.00 -17.22
C MET A 222 -6.16 -7.38 -17.16
N SER A 223 -5.23 -7.97 -16.42
CA SER A 223 -3.85 -7.48 -16.40
C SER A 223 -2.85 -8.60 -16.23
N ALA A 224 -1.69 -8.44 -16.87
CA ALA A 224 -0.48 -9.21 -16.59
C ALA A 224 0.59 -8.24 -16.07
N PHE A 225 1.32 -8.62 -15.04
CA PHE A 225 2.28 -7.73 -14.41
C PHE A 225 3.49 -8.51 -13.90
N THR A 226 4.60 -7.79 -13.79
CA THR A 226 5.83 -8.28 -13.18
C THR A 226 6.48 -7.19 -12.35
N GLU A 227 7.18 -7.60 -11.30
CA GLU A 227 7.98 -6.72 -10.48
C GLU A 227 9.29 -7.40 -10.14
N TYR A 228 10.37 -6.66 -10.30
CA TYR A 228 11.67 -7.01 -9.77
C TYR A 228 12.03 -6.06 -8.64
N LYS A 229 12.39 -6.63 -7.50
CA LYS A 229 12.87 -5.93 -6.32
C LYS A 229 14.24 -6.50 -5.93
N HIS A 230 15.22 -5.63 -5.76
CA HIS A 230 16.51 -5.97 -5.16
C HIS A 230 16.54 -5.48 -3.71
N LEU A 231 16.72 -6.41 -2.77
CA LEU A 231 16.89 -6.07 -1.36
C LEU A 231 18.28 -5.49 -1.12
N ALA A 232 18.30 -4.32 -0.49
CA ALA A 232 19.50 -3.52 -0.28
C ALA A 232 19.58 -3.09 1.20
N GLY A 233 20.74 -2.54 1.57
CA GLY A 233 20.98 -2.00 2.90
C GLY A 233 20.58 -3.00 4.00
N PRO A 234 19.84 -2.57 5.04
CA PRO A 234 19.48 -3.41 6.17
C PRO A 234 18.75 -4.71 5.79
N ALA A 235 17.91 -4.69 4.76
CA ALA A 235 17.21 -5.89 4.31
C ALA A 235 18.15 -6.84 3.55
N GLY A 236 18.95 -6.29 2.63
CA GLY A 236 19.89 -7.07 1.83
C GLY A 236 21.06 -7.66 2.64
N ASP A 237 21.46 -6.99 3.73
CA ASP A 237 22.62 -7.36 4.54
C ASP A 237 22.29 -8.34 5.68
N SER A 238 21.00 -8.58 5.94
CA SER A 238 20.51 -9.55 6.91
C SER A 238 21.02 -10.96 6.65
N SER A 239 21.39 -11.66 7.73
CA SER A 239 21.74 -13.08 7.70
C SER A 239 20.60 -13.93 7.16
N LEU A 240 19.34 -13.61 7.50
CA LEU A 240 18.15 -14.28 6.94
C LEU A 240 18.14 -14.24 5.41
N VAL A 241 18.46 -13.09 4.82
CA VAL A 241 18.45 -12.92 3.35
C VAL A 241 19.72 -13.49 2.70
N ARG A 242 20.87 -13.37 3.35
CA ARG A 242 22.17 -13.78 2.77
C ARG A 242 22.46 -15.27 2.88
N GLU A 243 22.06 -15.89 3.99
CA GLU A 243 22.39 -17.28 4.30
C GLU A 243 21.24 -18.20 3.88
N GLU A 244 19.99 -17.79 4.11
CA GLU A 244 18.81 -18.62 3.81
C GLU A 244 17.90 -18.08 2.71
N GLY A 245 18.19 -16.88 2.21
CA GLY A 245 17.31 -16.17 1.27
C GLY A 245 17.95 -15.83 -0.07
N THR A 246 17.44 -14.77 -0.67
CA THR A 246 18.05 -14.11 -1.84
C THR A 246 17.69 -12.64 -1.87
N ARG A 247 18.62 -11.78 -2.30
CA ARG A 247 18.34 -10.36 -2.52
C ARG A 247 17.45 -10.10 -3.74
N ASN A 248 17.40 -11.03 -4.68
CA ASN A 248 16.70 -10.86 -5.95
C ASN A 248 15.27 -11.41 -5.85
N GLN A 249 14.31 -10.52 -5.74
CA GLN A 249 12.90 -10.83 -5.51
C GLN A 249 12.13 -10.56 -6.81
N LEU A 250 11.72 -11.61 -7.52
CA LEU A 250 10.94 -11.50 -8.75
C LEU A 250 9.48 -11.90 -8.49
N MET A 251 8.54 -11.09 -8.93
CA MET A 251 7.12 -11.38 -8.90
C MET A 251 6.56 -11.33 -10.32
N PHE A 252 5.62 -12.22 -10.62
CA PHE A 252 4.75 -12.08 -11.78
C PHE A 252 3.34 -12.53 -11.40
N GLY A 253 2.36 -11.97 -12.08
CA GLY A 253 0.98 -12.33 -11.84
C GLY A 253 0.05 -11.92 -12.96
N VAL A 254 -1.16 -12.46 -12.87
CA VAL A 254 -2.28 -12.10 -13.71
C VAL A 254 -3.46 -11.76 -12.83
N SER A 255 -4.31 -10.86 -13.29
CA SER A 255 -5.57 -10.54 -12.62
C SER A 255 -6.70 -10.30 -13.60
N ALA A 256 -7.90 -10.52 -13.10
CA ALA A 256 -9.13 -10.11 -13.73
C ALA A 256 -10.02 -9.42 -12.69
N SER A 257 -10.71 -8.37 -13.08
CA SER A 257 -11.64 -7.64 -12.23
C SER A 257 -12.84 -7.15 -13.03
N TYR A 258 -13.99 -7.13 -12.38
CA TYR A 258 -15.26 -6.70 -12.95
C TYR A 258 -15.84 -5.53 -12.15
N LYS A 259 -16.21 -4.46 -12.84
CA LYS A 259 -16.79 -3.24 -12.29
C LYS A 259 -18.32 -3.29 -12.35
N PHE A 260 -18.93 -3.16 -11.17
CA PHE A 260 -20.36 -3.02 -10.96
C PHE A 260 -20.68 -1.55 -10.70
N GLY A 261 -21.66 -1.00 -11.42
CA GLY A 261 -22.24 0.30 -11.07
C GLY A 261 -23.27 0.10 -9.96
N VAL A 262 -23.21 0.93 -8.93
CA VAL A 262 -24.17 0.93 -7.81
C VAL A 262 -24.66 2.37 -7.60
N SER A 263 -25.95 2.60 -7.78
CA SER A 263 -26.60 3.86 -7.42
C SER A 263 -27.21 3.72 -6.03
N PHE A 264 -26.92 4.67 -5.15
CA PHE A 264 -27.64 4.79 -3.87
C PHE A 264 -28.54 6.03 -3.97
N ASP A 265 -29.85 5.81 -3.84
CA ASP A 265 -30.88 6.85 -3.77
C ASP A 265 -30.94 7.47 -2.37
#